data_AF-A0A9E6DRW1-F1
#
_entry.id   AF-A0A9E6DRW1-F1
#
_cell.length_a   1.000
_cell.length_b   1.000
_cell.length_c   1.000
_cell.angle_alpha   90.00
_cell.angle_beta   90.00
_cell.angle_gamma   90.00
#
_symmetry.space_group_name_H-M   'P 1'
#
loop_
_entity.id
_entity.type
_entity.pdbx_description
1 polymer ?
#
loop_
_entity_poly.entity_id
_entity_poly.type
_entity_poly.pdbx_seq_one_letter_code
_entity_poly.pdbx_strand_id
1 'polypeptide(L)'
;MLILRFFLVQALLIGTLVWWLRRDIARLSPARRARCWNNASLWVAIVMFSVLAVPVHYGKSRGWLLGLPMGACFGLAILFGVSALDGLLGMMLDVGD
;
A
#
# COMPACT_ATOMS: atom_id res chain seq x y z
N MET A 1 13.15 -16.08 14.27
CA MET A 1 11.77 -15.78 13.83
C MET A 1 11.52 -14.32 13.44
N LEU A 2 12.17 -13.35 14.09
CA LEU A 2 11.93 -11.91 13.86
C LEU A 2 12.15 -11.46 12.40
N ILE A 3 13.22 -11.95 11.74
CA ILE A 3 13.50 -11.65 10.32
C ILE A 3 12.39 -12.17 9.39
N LEU A 4 11.90 -13.39 9.63
CA LEU A 4 10.82 -13.97 8.83
C LEU A 4 9.53 -13.16 8.97
N ARG A 5 9.15 -12.77 10.20
CA ARG A 5 8.00 -11.90 10.45
C ARG A 5 8.12 -10.58 9.72
N PHE A 6 9.28 -9.93 9.80
CA PHE A 6 9.53 -8.66 9.13
C PHE A 6 9.29 -8.74 7.61
N PHE A 7 9.86 -9.76 6.95
CA PHE A 7 9.66 -9.94 5.51
C PHE A 7 8.21 -10.27 5.14
N LEU A 8 7.52 -11.05 5.98
CA LEU A 8 6.13 -11.43 5.75
C LEU A 8 5.20 -10.22 5.85
N VAL A 9 5.40 -9.38 6.86
CA VAL A 9 4.68 -8.10 7.03
C VAL A 9 4.95 -7.18 5.83
N GLN A 10 6.20 -7.04 5.40
CA GLN A 10 6.52 -6.19 4.25
C GLN A 10 5.93 -6.71 2.93
N ALA A 11 5.94 -8.02 2.70
CA ALA A 11 5.35 -8.61 1.51
C ALA A 11 3.83 -8.37 1.47
N LEU A 12 3.13 -8.53 2.60
CA LEU A 12 1.70 -8.24 2.71
C LEU A 12 1.40 -6.76 2.47
N LEU A 13 2.22 -5.87 3.00
CA LEU A 13 2.10 -4.43 2.79
C LEU A 13 2.22 -4.05 1.32
N ILE A 14 3.31 -4.47 0.68
CA ILE A 14 3.58 -4.18 -0.73
C ILE A 14 2.47 -4.80 -1.60
N GLY A 15 2.09 -6.04 -1.33
CA GLY A 15 1.02 -6.73 -2.05
C GLY A 15 -0.32 -5.99 -1.96
N THR A 16 -0.69 -5.55 -0.76
CA THR A 16 -1.92 -4.78 -0.53
C THR A 16 -1.90 -3.44 -1.24
N LEU A 17 -0.77 -2.73 -1.21
CA LEU A 17 -0.57 -1.46 -1.92
C LEU A 17 -0.68 -1.64 -3.44
N VAL A 18 0.02 -2.62 -4.02
CA VAL A 18 -0.03 -2.93 -5.45
C VAL A 18 -1.46 -3.27 -5.87
N TRP A 19 -2.13 -4.16 -5.11
CA TRP A 19 -3.50 -4.57 -5.39
C TRP A 19 -4.46 -3.38 -5.36
N TRP A 20 -4.36 -2.53 -4.34
CA TRP A 20 -5.20 -1.35 -4.19
C TRP A 20 -5.03 -0.39 -5.38
N LEU A 21 -3.80 -0.04 -5.71
CA LEU A 21 -3.49 0.89 -6.81
C LEU A 21 -3.96 0.33 -8.15
N ARG A 22 -3.74 -0.96 -8.42
CA ARG A 22 -4.24 -1.61 -9.65
C ARG A 22 -5.76 -1.61 -9.73
N ARG A 23 -6.44 -1.93 -8.63
CA ARG A 23 -7.90 -1.89 -8.54
C ARG A 23 -8.44 -0.49 -8.77
N ASP A 24 -7.78 0.54 -8.25
CA ASP A 24 -8.17 1.93 -8.47
C ASP A 24 -7.99 2.34 -9.94
N ILE A 25 -6.83 2.03 -10.54
CA ILE A 25 -6.53 2.30 -11.96
C ILE A 25 -7.53 1.62 -12.90
N ALA A 26 -7.93 0.38 -12.59
CA ALA A 26 -8.91 -0.36 -13.37
C ALA A 26 -10.30 0.31 -13.37
N ARG A 27 -10.63 1.09 -12.33
CA ARG A 27 -11.90 1.83 -12.20
C ARG A 27 -11.88 3.22 -12.82
N LEU A 28 -10.72 3.69 -13.30
CA LEU A 28 -10.62 5.00 -13.92
C LEU A 28 -11.18 5.01 -15.35
N SER A 29 -11.75 6.15 -15.75
CA SER A 29 -12.15 6.39 -17.14
C SER A 29 -10.93 6.35 -18.08
N PRO A 30 -11.10 6.03 -19.37
CA PRO A 30 -9.98 5.89 -20.32
C PRO A 30 -9.05 7.11 -20.34
N ALA A 31 -9.62 8.32 -20.34
CA ALA A 31 -8.85 9.58 -20.33
C ALA A 31 -8.00 9.74 -19.06
N ARG A 32 -8.48 9.31 -17.89
CA ARG A 32 -7.72 9.35 -16.63
C ARG A 32 -6.69 8.23 -16.56
N ARG A 33 -7.02 7.04 -17.06
CA ARG A 33 -6.11 5.89 -17.12
C ARG A 33 -4.88 6.17 -17.99
N ALA A 34 -5.05 6.86 -19.12
CA ALA A 34 -3.94 7.28 -19.98
C ALA A 34 -2.96 8.23 -19.27
N ARG A 35 -3.42 8.96 -18.25
CA ARG A 35 -2.58 9.84 -17.42
C ARG A 35 -1.99 9.15 -16.21
N CYS A 36 -2.39 7.91 -15.89
CA CYS A 36 -1.89 7.18 -14.73
C CYS A 36 -0.54 6.50 -15.00
N TRP A 37 0.06 5.94 -13.96
CA TRP A 37 1.26 5.13 -14.10
C TRP A 37 0.98 3.90 -14.96
N ASN A 38 1.89 3.64 -15.90
CA ASN A 38 1.98 2.32 -16.53
C ASN A 38 2.55 1.31 -15.51
N ASN A 39 2.56 0.03 -15.86
CA ASN A 39 2.94 -1.02 -14.91
C ASN A 39 4.37 -0.84 -14.37
N ALA A 40 5.31 -0.40 -15.22
CA ALA A 40 6.70 -0.18 -14.82
C ALA A 40 6.83 1.02 -13.86
N SER A 41 6.24 2.16 -14.22
CA SER A 41 6.28 3.37 -13.39
C SER A 41 5.50 3.22 -12.08
N LEU A 42 4.49 2.35 -12.03
CA LEU A 42 3.81 1.96 -10.79
C LEU A 42 4.77 1.24 -9.84
N TRP A 43 5.51 0.24 -10.32
CA TRP A 43 6.50 -0.47 -9.51
C TRP A 43 7.61 0.46 -9.03
N VAL A 44 8.12 1.31 -9.92
CA VAL A 44 9.12 2.33 -9.54
C VAL A 44 8.58 3.24 -8.44
N ALA A 45 7.33 3.71 -8.57
CA ALA A 45 6.72 4.56 -7.56
C ALA A 45 6.55 3.84 -6.22
N ILE A 46 6.18 2.56 -6.22
CA ILE A 46 6.05 1.75 -5.00
C ILE A 46 7.41 1.54 -4.34
N VAL A 47 8.46 1.28 -5.11
CA VAL A 47 9.82 1.11 -4.56
C VAL A 47 10.36 2.43 -3.99
N MET A 48 10.18 3.53 -4.72
CA MET A 48 10.76 4.84 -4.35
C MET A 48 9.96 5.55 -3.26
N PHE A 49 8.64 5.48 -3.30
CA PHE A 49 7.75 6.22 -2.40
C PHE A 49 7.08 5.34 -1.36
N SER A 50 7.11 4.01 -1.53
CA SER A 50 6.42 3.06 -0.63
C SER A 50 4.97 3.51 -0.39
N VAL A 51 4.60 3.73 0.86
CA VAL A 51 3.29 4.21 1.30
C VAL A 51 2.88 5.54 0.66
N LEU A 52 3.85 6.41 0.38
CA LEU A 52 3.61 7.70 -0.25
C LEU A 52 3.24 7.57 -1.74
N ALA A 53 3.33 6.38 -2.34
CA ALA A 53 2.82 6.14 -3.69
C ALA A 53 1.31 6.39 -3.80
N VAL A 54 0.54 6.23 -2.71
CA VAL A 54 -0.91 6.48 -2.69
C VAL A 54 -1.25 7.96 -2.91
N PRO A 55 -0.80 8.91 -2.09
CA PRO A 55 -1.12 10.32 -2.32
C PRO A 55 -0.61 10.83 -3.68
N VAL A 56 0.55 10.36 -4.14
CA VAL A 56 1.09 10.72 -5.47
C VAL A 56 0.18 10.18 -6.59
N HIS A 57 -0.29 8.93 -6.50
CA HIS A 57 -1.23 8.35 -7.46
C HIS A 57 -2.53 9.15 -7.53
N TYR A 58 -3.13 9.46 -6.38
CA TYR A 58 -4.41 10.18 -6.35
C TYR A 58 -4.26 11.63 -6.81
N GLY A 59 -3.16 12.31 -6.49
CA GLY A 59 -2.85 13.64 -7.02
C GLY A 59 -2.86 13.66 -8.55
N LYS A 60 -2.31 12.62 -9.19
CA LYS A 60 -2.24 12.47 -10.65
C LYS A 60 -3.54 11.97 -11.30
N SER A 61 -4.27 11.08 -10.64
CA SER A 61 -5.42 10.36 -11.23
C SER A 61 -6.79 10.98 -10.93
N ARG A 62 -7.01 11.46 -9.70
CA ARG A 62 -8.32 11.93 -9.21
C ARG A 62 -8.30 13.34 -8.61
N GLY A 63 -7.12 13.92 -8.40
CA GLY A 63 -6.91 15.23 -7.80
C GLY A 63 -6.52 15.16 -6.32
N TRP A 64 -5.92 16.24 -5.83
CA TRP A 64 -5.33 16.34 -4.48
C TRP A 64 -6.34 16.20 -3.34
N LEU A 65 -7.59 16.64 -3.53
CA LEU A 65 -8.66 16.56 -2.53
C LEU A 65 -9.02 15.12 -2.12
N LEU A 66 -8.90 14.17 -3.04
CA LEU A 66 -9.09 12.75 -2.72
C LEU A 66 -7.78 12.08 -2.30
N GLY A 67 -6.63 12.62 -2.72
CA GLY A 67 -5.33 12.00 -2.45
C GLY A 67 -4.83 12.16 -1.03
N LEU A 68 -5.09 13.30 -0.39
CA LEU A 68 -4.74 13.51 1.01
C LEU A 68 -5.52 12.59 1.97
N PRO A 69 -6.86 12.53 1.94
CA PRO A 69 -7.58 11.63 2.84
C PRO A 69 -7.30 10.16 2.54
N MET A 70 -7.18 9.75 1.27
CA MET A 70 -6.82 8.35 0.96
C MET A 70 -5.39 8.02 1.36
N GLY A 71 -4.45 8.93 1.16
CA GLY A 71 -3.07 8.77 1.63
C GLY A 71 -3.01 8.66 3.16
N ALA A 72 -3.76 9.48 3.88
CA ALA A 72 -3.85 9.44 5.33
C ALA A 72 -4.52 8.13 5.82
N CYS A 73 -5.66 7.74 5.26
CA CYS A 73 -6.33 6.49 5.59
C CYS A 73 -5.43 5.28 5.30
N PHE A 74 -4.70 5.28 4.18
CA PHE A 74 -3.80 4.20 3.83
C PHE A 74 -2.57 4.16 4.75
N GLY A 75 -1.99 5.32 5.07
CA GLY A 75 -0.91 5.44 6.05
C GLY A 75 -1.30 4.95 7.44
N LEU A 76 -2.49 5.33 7.92
CA LEU A 76 -3.04 4.86 9.19
C LEU A 76 -3.35 3.36 9.15
N ALA A 77 -3.98 2.87 8.08
CA ALA A 77 -4.26 1.45 7.91
C ALA A 77 -2.98 0.60 7.92
N ILE A 78 -1.89 1.13 7.38
CA ILE A 78 -0.58 0.48 7.42
C ILE A 78 0.02 0.53 8.82
N LEU A 79 0.02 1.68 9.48
CA LEU A 79 0.56 1.81 10.83
C LEU A 79 -0.14 0.87 11.82
N PHE A 80 -1.48 0.88 11.82
CA PHE A 80 -2.28 0.03 12.71
C PHE A 80 -2.25 -1.43 12.25
N GLY A 81 -2.30 -1.69 10.94
CA GLY A 81 -2.29 -3.04 10.38
C GLY A 81 -0.99 -3.77 10.68
N VAL A 82 0.16 -3.11 10.53
CA VAL A 82 1.47 -3.66 10.89
C VAL A 82 1.55 -3.95 12.39
N SER A 83 1.12 -2.99 13.22
CA SER A 83 1.18 -3.15 14.68
C SER A 83 0.29 -4.30 15.17
N ALA A 84 -0.92 -4.42 14.61
CA ALA A 84 -1.84 -5.51 14.93
C ALA A 84 -1.32 -6.86 14.43
N LEU A 85 -0.75 -6.90 13.21
CA LEU A 85 -0.21 -8.13 12.63
C LEU A 85 1.02 -8.62 13.39
N ASP A 86 1.92 -7.72 13.80
CA ASP A 86 3.09 -8.08 14.60
C ASP A 86 2.68 -8.60 15.99
N GLY A 87 1.71 -7.96 16.64
CA GLY A 87 1.13 -8.45 17.90
C GLY A 87 0.47 -9.82 17.78
N LEU A 88 -0.32 -10.04 16.71
CA LEU A 88 -0.96 -11.33 16.45
C LEU A 88 0.06 -12.44 16.19
N LEU A 89 1.05 -12.16 15.33
CA LEU A 89 2.15 -13.09 15.08
C LEU A 89 2.92 -13.35 16.38
N GLY A 90 3.09 -12.31 17.22
CA GLY A 90 3.55 -12.35 18.62
C GLY A 90 2.94 -13.52 19.38
N MET A 91 1.64 -13.40 19.61
CA MET A 91 0.84 -14.38 20.35
C MET A 91 0.88 -15.77 19.73
N MET A 92 0.80 -15.89 18.40
CA MET A 92 0.79 -17.20 17.73
C MET A 92 2.11 -17.97 17.84
N LEU A 93 3.24 -17.28 17.91
CA LEU A 93 4.55 -17.94 18.04
C LEU A 93 4.96 -18.17 19.50
N ASP A 94 4.49 -17.34 20.44
CA ASP A 94 4.72 -17.54 21.88
C ASP A 94 3.88 -18.69 22.46
N VAL A 95 2.75 -19.06 21.84
CA VAL A 95 1.92 -20.22 22.25
C VAL A 95 2.58 -21.57 21.91
N GLY A 96 3.68 -21.56 21.14
CA GLY A 96 4.40 -22.76 20.71
C GLY A 96 5.59 -23.20 21.59
N ASP A 97 5.95 -22.40 22.60
CA ASP A 97 7.04 -22.67 23.56
C ASP A 97 6.48 -23.06 24.95
#